data_AF-A0A173S8N5-F1
#
_entry.id   AF-A0A173S8N5-F1
#
_cell.length_a   1.000
_cell.length_b   1.000
_cell.length_c   1.000
_cell.angle_alpha   90.00
_cell.angle_beta   90.00
_cell.angle_gamma   90.00
#
_symmetry.space_group_name_H-M   'P 1'
#
loop_
_entity.id
_entity.type
_entity.pdbx_description
1 polymer ?
#
loop_
_entity_poly.entity_id
_entity_poly.type
_entity_poly.pdbx_seq_one_letter_code
_entity_poly.pdbx_strand_id
1 'polypeptide(L)' 'MQAIAFHCKECRKGLRMEYLPCGCEDDIVLKGIMIRCKTCTRVITPMKMTEAQIIKGAKDGKYFI' A
#
# COMPACT_ATOMS: atom_id res chain seq x y z
N MET A 1 8.52 -14.24 -2.10
CA MET A 1 8.09 -13.04 -1.35
C MET A 1 6.59 -13.15 -1.13
N GLN A 2 6.09 -12.79 0.06
CA GLN A 2 4.66 -12.84 0.36
C GLN A 2 3.98 -11.55 -0.09
N ALA A 3 2.75 -11.65 -0.61
CA ALA A 3 1.94 -10.49 -0.96
C ALA A 3 1.58 -9.68 0.31
N ILE A 4 1.58 -8.35 0.19
CA ILE A 4 1.24 -7.40 1.24
C ILE A 4 -0.13 -6.81 0.96
N ALA A 5 -1.12 -7.10 1.81
CA ALA A 5 -2.48 -6.61 1.67
C ALA A 5 -2.59 -5.14 2.11
N PHE A 6 -3.21 -4.30 1.28
CA PHE A 6 -3.40 -2.89 1.58
C PHE A 6 -4.70 -2.63 2.33
N HIS A 7 -4.60 -1.83 3.39
CA HIS A 7 -5.70 -1.41 4.24
C HIS A 7 -5.74 0.10 4.34
N CYS A 8 -6.94 0.67 4.48
CA CYS A 8 -7.08 2.10 4.72
C CYS A 8 -6.53 2.45 6.11
N LYS A 9 -5.66 3.45 6.21
CA LYS A 9 -5.13 3.92 7.50
C LYS A 9 -6.21 4.48 8.42
N GLU A 10 -7.25 5.08 7.84
CA GLU A 10 -8.36 5.73 8.56
C GLU A 10 -9.33 4.68 9.15
N CYS A 11 -10.02 3.92 8.29
CA CYS A 11 -11.07 3.00 8.72
C CYS A 11 -10.59 1.55 8.93
N ARG A 12 -9.30 1.27 8.67
CA ARG A 12 -8.64 -0.04 8.82
C ARG A 12 -9.19 -1.16 7.93
N LYS A 13 -10.23 -0.90 7.12
CA LYS A 13 -10.81 -1.86 6.17
C LYS A 13 -9.88 -2.10 4.99
N GLY A 14 -9.93 -3.32 4.46
CA GLY A 14 -9.12 -3.74 3.31
C GLY A 14 -9.49 -2.95 2.04
N LEU A 15 -8.47 -2.61 1.26
CA LEU A 15 -8.61 -1.87 0.00
C LEU A 15 -8.81 -2.81 -1.21
N ARG A 16 -8.78 -4.14 -0.99
CA ARG A 16 -8.81 -5.19 -2.04
C ARG A 16 -7.68 -5.00 -3.08
N MET A 17 -6.53 -4.59 -2.58
CA MET A 17 -5.31 -4.43 -3.34
C MET A 17 -4.20 -5.12 -2.56
N GLU A 18 -3.34 -5.82 -3.28
CA GLU A 18 -2.17 -6.48 -2.73
C GLU A 18 -0.95 -5.99 -3.51
N TYR A 19 0.17 -5.87 -2.80
CA TYR A 19 1.45 -5.54 -3.37
C TYR A 19 2.35 -6.77 -3.31
N LEU A 20 2.87 -7.21 -4.46
CA LEU A 20 3.84 -8.29 -4.53
C LEU A 20 5.24 -7.67 -4.68
N PRO A 21 6.11 -7.77 -3.67
CA PRO A 21 7.44 -7.19 -3.77
C PRO A 21 8.27 -7.83 -4.90
N CYS A 22 9.00 -7.01 -5.65
CA CYS A 22 9.85 -7.44 -6.77
C CYS A 22 11.34 -7.47 -6.43
N GLY A 23 11.75 -6.87 -5.31
CA GLY A 23 13.15 -6.83 -4.84
C GLY A 23 13.92 -5.56 -5.25
N CYS A 24 13.22 -4.52 -5.66
CA CYS A 24 13.76 -3.22 -6.06
C CYS A 24 13.45 -2.17 -4.97
N GLU A 25 14.15 -2.24 -3.83
CA GLU A 25 13.84 -1.47 -2.62
C GLU A 25 13.77 0.06 -2.80
N ASP A 26 14.62 0.60 -3.68
CA ASP A 26 14.78 2.05 -3.91
C ASP A 26 13.80 2.60 -4.97
N ASP A 27 13.10 1.74 -5.69
CA ASP A 27 12.19 2.18 -6.75
C ASP A 27 10.97 2.87 -6.17
N ILE A 28 10.58 3.99 -6.79
CA ILE A 28 9.30 4.63 -6.51
C ILE A 28 8.20 3.79 -7.16
N VAL A 29 7.35 3.23 -6.32
CA VAL A 29 6.24 2.37 -6.71
C VAL A 29 4.90 3.09 -6.57
N LEU A 30 3.89 2.58 -7.27
CA LEU A 30 2.50 3.10 -7.24
C LEU A 30 2.34 4.57 -7.69
N LYS A 31 3.36 5.16 -8.33
CA LYS A 31 3.29 6.52 -8.87
C LYS A 31 2.17 6.61 -9.91
N GLY A 32 1.35 7.65 -9.79
CA GLY A 32 0.23 7.91 -10.70
C GLY A 32 -1.04 7.09 -10.39
N ILE A 33 -1.03 6.28 -9.33
CA ILE A 33 -2.22 5.54 -8.88
C ILE A 33 -3.00 6.38 -7.87
N MET A 34 -4.33 6.38 -7.99
CA MET A 34 -5.25 6.86 -6.96
C MET A 34 -6.00 5.68 -6.37
N ILE A 35 -5.93 5.54 -5.05
CA ILE A 35 -6.63 4.48 -4.32
C ILE A 35 -7.79 5.11 -3.56
N ARG A 36 -9.02 4.67 -3.86
CA ARG A 36 -10.22 5.10 -3.13
C ARG A 36 -10.66 4.01 -2.17
N CYS A 37 -10.78 4.33 -0.90
CA CYS A 37 -11.38 3.43 0.06
C CYS A 37 -12.87 3.23 -0.24
N LYS A 38 -13.31 1.98 -0.39
CA LYS A 38 -14.73 1.65 -0.62
C LYS A 38 -15.61 1.87 0.62
N THR A 39 -15.02 1.96 1.80
CA THR A 39 -15.76 2.10 3.07
C THR A 39 -15.89 3.56 3.50
N CYS A 40 -14.78 4.29 3.66
CA CYS A 40 -14.79 5.66 4.16
C CYS A 40 -14.55 6.72 3.08
N THR A 41 -14.56 6.32 1.80
CA THR A 41 -14.40 7.17 0.61
C THR A 41 -13.10 8.00 0.52
N ARG A 42 -12.20 7.91 1.52
CA ARG A 42 -10.86 8.52 1.52
C ARG A 42 -10.09 8.16 0.24
N VAL A 43 -9.54 9.18 -0.39
CA VAL A 43 -8.67 9.06 -1.57
C VAL A 43 -7.22 9.17 -1.12
N ILE A 44 -6.38 8.26 -1.62
CA ILE A 44 -4.97 8.10 -1.25
C ILE A 44 -4.15 8.16 -2.53
N THR A 45 -3.13 9.02 -2.54
CA THR A 45 -2.29 9.27 -3.72
C THR A 45 -0.80 9.12 -3.35
N PRO A 46 -0.25 7.89 -3.39
CA PRO A 46 1.17 7.67 -3.10
C PRO A 46 2.04 8.25 -4.23
N MET A 47 2.69 9.41 -3.98
CA MET A 47 3.50 10.09 -5.00
C MET A 47 5.00 9.74 -4.94
N LYS A 48 5.51 9.36 -3.76
CA LYS A 48 6.94 9.14 -3.49
C LYS A 48 7.18 7.91 -2.61
N MET A 49 6.34 6.89 -2.78
CA MET A 49 6.41 5.66 -1.99
C MET A 49 7.45 4.72 -2.58
N THR A 50 8.41 4.25 -1.79
CA THR A 50 9.37 3.22 -2.23
C THR A 50 8.92 1.82 -1.83
N GLU A 51 9.42 0.79 -2.53
CA GLU A 51 9.16 -0.60 -2.13
C GLU A 51 9.66 -0.88 -0.71
N ALA A 52 10.83 -0.35 -0.33
CA ALA A 52 11.36 -0.46 1.03
C ALA A 52 10.38 0.10 2.08
N GLN A 53 9.67 1.19 1.79
CA GLN A 53 8.69 1.76 2.71
C GLN A 53 7.48 0.83 2.90
N ILE A 54 7.02 0.17 1.84
CA ILE A 54 5.91 -0.80 1.91
C ILE A 54 6.36 -2.01 2.74
N ILE A 55 7.53 -2.57 2.46
CA ILE A 55 8.06 -3.74 3.17
C ILE A 55 8.28 -3.42 4.65
N LYS A 56 8.99 -2.33 4.97
CA LYS A 56 9.30 -1.94 6.36
C LYS A 56 8.07 -1.52 7.16
N GLY A 57 7.06 -0.95 6.50
CA GLY A 57 5.82 -0.54 7.15
C GLY A 57 4.76 -1.64 7.25
N ALA A 58 4.96 -2.78 6.57
CA ALA A 58 4.05 -3.90 6.64
C ALA A 58 4.13 -4.59 8.01
N LYS A 59 2.97 -4.91 8.59
CA LYS A 59 2.84 -5.67 9.84
C LYS A 59 1.91 -6.84 9.59
N ASP A 60 2.39 -8.06 9.83
CA ASP A 60 1.64 -9.31 9.62
C ASP A 60 1.01 -9.41 8.21
N GLY A 61 1.80 -9.05 7.19
CA GLY A 61 1.36 -9.04 5.79
C GLY A 61 0.39 -7.92 5.41
N LYS A 62 0.18 -6.92 6.28
CA LYS A 62 -0.73 -5.79 6.04
C LYS A 62 0.00 -4.47 6.03
N TYR A 63 -0.32 -3.62 5.06
CA TYR A 63 0.17 -2.24 4.98
C TYR A 63 -0.99 -1.25 5.10
N PHE A 64 -0.86 -0.26 5.98
CA PHE A 64 -1.90 0.74 6.24
C PHE A 64 -1.55 2.07 5.58
N ILE A 65 -2.32 2.43 4.55
CA ILE A 65 -2.08 3.59 3.68
C ILE A 65 -3.21 4.62 3.75
#